data_AF-W0I1J1-F1
#
_entry.id   AF-W0I1J1-F1
#
_cell.length_a   1.000
_cell.length_b   1.000
_cell.length_c   1.000
_cell.angle_alpha   90.00
_cell.angle_beta   90.00
_cell.angle_gamma   90.00
#
_symmetry.space_group_name_H-M   'P 1'
#
loop_
_entity.id
_entity.type
_entity.pdbx_description
1 polymer ?
#
loop_
_entity_poly.entity_id
_entity_poly.type
_entity_poly.pdbx_seq_one_letter_code
_entity_poly.pdbx_strand_id
1 'polypeptide(L)'
;MWLIFDVDGVLIDVRESYDLATKMTVEHFLKKFGKDDEISLDLIRKLRQKGAFGDDFKVSEALILFAMAGDVQQFVENFPSGEGIEWVRAKFGMAIEPRSIERIFNTFYLGEYYEDRAFDFDGLWKKEKPIVRRELLEKTKDRFKLGVITGRSALELELAGKILGFHFENAVTRELYVKPDPKALWYLTKGEYGVYIGDTVNDELLVENYKKDYGRNFGFLMVGRDVKDVNEAIEKLLDTF
;
A
#
# COMPACT_ATOMS: atom_id res chain seq x y z
N MET A 1 -20.46 16.76 -5.42
CA MET A 1 -20.00 15.43 -5.91
C MET A 1 -18.65 15.15 -5.26
N TRP A 2 -18.41 13.89 -4.87
CA TRP A 2 -17.13 13.47 -4.29
C TRP A 2 -16.16 12.97 -5.35
N LEU A 3 -14.87 13.22 -5.12
CA LEU A 3 -13.79 12.51 -5.79
C LEU A 3 -12.88 11.93 -4.72
N ILE A 4 -12.88 10.60 -4.63
CA ILE A 4 -12.15 9.85 -3.62
C ILE A 4 -10.99 9.12 -4.29
N PHE A 5 -9.83 9.12 -3.65
CA PHE A 5 -8.64 8.47 -4.17
C PHE A 5 -8.12 7.41 -3.21
N ASP A 6 -7.60 6.30 -3.73
CA ASP A 6 -6.52 5.61 -3.05
C ASP A 6 -5.23 6.46 -3.06
N VAL A 7 -4.29 6.18 -2.17
CA VAL A 7 -3.01 6.90 -2.12
C VAL A 7 -1.93 6.15 -2.89
N ASP A 8 -1.68 4.90 -2.53
CA ASP A 8 -0.57 4.12 -3.06
C ASP A 8 -0.94 3.61 -4.46
N GLY A 9 -0.04 3.73 -5.43
CA GLY A 9 -0.32 3.34 -6.83
C GLY A 9 -1.22 4.31 -7.61
N VAL A 10 -1.96 5.18 -6.92
CA VAL A 10 -2.83 6.21 -7.52
C VAL A 10 -2.21 7.60 -7.41
N LEU A 11 -2.06 8.14 -6.19
CA LEU A 11 -1.50 9.48 -5.95
C LEU A 11 0.01 9.45 -5.82
N ILE A 12 0.57 8.37 -5.27
CA ILE A 12 2.00 8.22 -4.96
C ILE A 12 2.51 6.86 -5.46
N ASP A 13 3.67 6.88 -6.12
CA ASP A 13 4.43 5.69 -6.44
C ASP A 13 5.29 5.31 -5.23
N VAL A 14 4.93 4.19 -4.61
CA VAL A 14 5.57 3.65 -3.39
C VAL A 14 6.51 2.49 -3.66
N ARG A 15 6.69 2.07 -4.92
CA ARG A 15 7.38 0.81 -5.24
C ARG A 15 8.82 0.78 -4.71
N GLU A 16 9.56 1.87 -4.92
CA GLU A 16 10.96 1.96 -4.48
C GLU A 16 11.09 1.90 -2.94
N SER A 17 10.22 2.58 -2.19
CA SER A 17 10.31 2.65 -0.72
C SER A 17 9.99 1.30 -0.07
N TYR A 18 8.90 0.64 -0.49
CA TYR A 18 8.50 -0.66 0.06
C TYR A 18 9.45 -1.80 -0.37
N ASP A 19 9.90 -1.83 -1.63
CA ASP A 19 10.87 -2.84 -2.08
C ASP A 19 12.18 -2.79 -1.28
N LEU A 20 12.69 -1.58 -1.03
CA LEU A 20 13.88 -1.38 -0.22
C LEU A 20 13.63 -1.71 1.25
N ALA A 21 12.48 -1.32 1.81
CA ALA A 21 12.14 -1.64 3.20
C ALA A 21 12.07 -3.16 3.42
N THR A 22 11.42 -3.91 2.51
CA THR A 22 11.41 -5.38 2.53
C THR A 22 12.81 -5.95 2.43
N LYS A 23 13.62 -5.52 1.45
CA LYS A 23 15.01 -5.98 1.27
C LYS A 23 15.83 -5.79 2.54
N MET A 24 15.87 -4.56 3.05
CA MET A 24 16.68 -4.21 4.22
C MET A 24 16.20 -4.91 5.48
N THR A 25 14.90 -5.12 5.63
CA THR A 25 14.33 -5.90 6.74
C THR A 25 14.82 -7.35 6.68
N VAL A 26 14.69 -8.00 5.52
CA VAL A 26 15.15 -9.39 5.36
C VAL A 26 16.64 -9.50 5.65
N GLU A 27 17.47 -8.66 5.04
CA GLU A 27 18.93 -8.66 5.22
C GLU A 27 19.34 -8.38 6.68
N HIS A 28 18.62 -7.51 7.38
CA HIS A 28 18.83 -7.26 8.80
C HIS A 28 18.65 -8.53 9.65
N PHE A 29 17.59 -9.31 9.38
CA PHE A 29 17.35 -10.57 10.07
C PHE A 29 18.39 -11.64 9.70
N LEU A 30 18.75 -11.76 8.42
CA LEU A 30 19.77 -12.71 7.97
C LEU A 30 21.11 -12.45 8.64
N LYS A 31 21.52 -11.18 8.74
CA LYS A 31 22.73 -10.78 9.46
C LYS A 31 22.70 -11.18 10.94
N LYS A 32 21.55 -11.03 11.61
CA LYS A 32 21.37 -11.50 12.99
C LYS A 32 21.49 -13.01 13.14
N PHE A 33 21.17 -13.77 12.10
CA PHE A 33 21.33 -15.22 12.05
C PHE A 33 22.71 -15.67 11.52
N GLY A 34 23.67 -14.75 11.36
CA GLY A 34 25.03 -15.04 10.89
C GLY A 34 25.13 -15.31 9.39
N LYS A 35 24.15 -14.86 8.61
CA LYS A 35 24.13 -14.93 7.14
C LYS A 35 24.33 -13.55 6.54
N ASP A 36 25.03 -13.47 5.41
CA ASP A 36 25.29 -12.21 4.69
C ASP A 36 24.70 -12.25 3.27
N ASP A 37 23.61 -13.01 3.09
CA ASP A 37 22.93 -13.15 1.82
C ASP A 37 22.26 -11.83 1.43
N GLU A 38 22.53 -11.36 0.21
CA GLU A 38 21.84 -10.22 -0.38
C GLU A 38 20.57 -10.69 -1.09
N ILE A 39 19.44 -10.02 -0.84
CA ILE A 39 18.16 -10.34 -1.49
C ILE A 39 17.92 -9.39 -2.66
N SER A 40 17.71 -9.93 -3.86
CA SER A 40 17.42 -9.11 -5.03
C SER A 40 15.98 -8.56 -4.98
N LEU A 41 15.80 -7.34 -5.49
CA LEU A 41 14.47 -6.73 -5.60
C LEU A 41 13.55 -7.51 -6.54
N ASP A 42 14.12 -8.22 -7.53
CA ASP A 42 13.36 -9.06 -8.45
C ASP A 42 12.67 -10.22 -7.72
N LEU A 43 13.38 -10.90 -6.81
CA LEU A 43 12.81 -11.98 -6.00
C LEU A 43 11.68 -11.48 -5.09
N ILE A 44 11.84 -10.31 -4.49
CA ILE A 44 10.82 -9.66 -3.65
C ILE A 44 9.55 -9.42 -4.48
N ARG A 45 9.69 -8.75 -5.63
CA ARG A 45 8.57 -8.42 -6.51
C ARG A 45 7.89 -9.67 -7.05
N LYS A 46 8.66 -10.68 -7.45
CA LYS A 46 8.16 -11.96 -7.95
C LYS A 46 7.37 -12.71 -6.88
N LEU A 47 7.86 -12.75 -5.65
CA LEU A 47 7.13 -13.37 -4.55
C LEU A 47 5.83 -12.61 -4.24
N ARG A 48 5.88 -11.28 -4.17
CA ARG A 48 4.71 -10.43 -3.94
C ARG A 48 3.65 -10.61 -5.02
N GLN A 49 4.06 -10.70 -6.29
CA GLN A 49 3.16 -10.90 -7.42
C GLN A 49 2.51 -12.29 -7.40
N LYS A 50 3.25 -13.33 -7.01
CA LYS A 50 2.72 -14.71 -6.98
C LYS A 50 1.81 -14.94 -5.78
N GLY A 51 2.13 -14.38 -4.62
CA GLY A 51 1.44 -14.68 -3.37
C GLY A 51 0.31 -13.72 -2.98
N ALA A 52 -0.54 -14.18 -2.09
CA ALA A 52 -1.60 -13.41 -1.44
C ALA A 52 -1.21 -13.07 0.01
N PHE A 53 -0.08 -12.38 0.18
CA PHE A 53 0.46 -12.08 1.52
C PHE A 53 -0.35 -11.01 2.27
N GLY A 54 -0.90 -10.01 1.55
CA GLY A 54 -1.66 -8.91 2.12
C GLY A 54 -0.81 -7.75 2.65
N ASP A 55 0.43 -7.99 3.11
CA ASP A 55 1.38 -6.95 3.50
C ASP A 55 2.84 -7.39 3.31
N ASP A 56 3.76 -6.42 3.29
CA ASP A 56 5.20 -6.67 3.11
C ASP A 56 5.89 -7.22 4.37
N PHE A 57 5.26 -7.18 5.54
CA PHE A 57 5.78 -7.84 6.74
C PHE A 57 5.79 -9.36 6.53
N LYS A 58 4.70 -9.89 5.99
CA LYS A 58 4.55 -11.32 5.64
C LYS A 58 5.44 -11.72 4.46
N VAL A 59 5.63 -10.83 3.48
CA VAL A 59 6.61 -11.06 2.40
C VAL A 59 8.02 -11.15 2.98
N SER A 60 8.37 -10.25 3.92
CA SER A 60 9.65 -10.27 4.62
C SER A 60 9.85 -11.56 5.41
N GLU A 61 8.83 -12.02 6.17
CA GLU A 61 8.89 -13.28 6.90
C GLU A 61 9.16 -14.46 5.97
N ALA A 62 8.44 -14.54 4.84
CA ALA A 62 8.61 -15.62 3.87
C ALA A 62 10.03 -15.66 3.30
N LEU A 63 10.57 -14.50 2.91
CA LEU A 63 11.93 -14.40 2.38
C LEU A 63 13.00 -14.75 3.40
N ILE A 64 12.83 -14.34 4.67
CA ILE A 64 13.74 -14.73 5.75
C ILE A 64 13.74 -16.25 5.91
N LEU A 65 12.56 -16.89 5.95
CA LEU A 65 12.45 -18.35 6.09
C LEU A 65 13.05 -19.10 4.89
N PHE A 66 12.80 -18.62 3.66
CA PHE A 66 13.42 -19.18 2.45
C PHE A 66 14.95 -19.07 2.47
N ALA A 67 15.47 -17.92 2.91
CA ALA A 67 16.91 -17.66 3.01
C ALA A 67 17.55 -18.50 4.11
N MET A 68 16.88 -18.68 5.25
CA MET A 68 17.34 -19.58 6.31
C MET A 68 17.46 -21.03 5.80
N ALA A 69 16.52 -21.47 4.96
CA ALA A 69 16.52 -22.79 4.33
C ALA A 69 17.54 -22.97 3.19
N GLY A 70 18.14 -21.87 2.69
CA GLY A 70 19.34 -21.90 1.85
C GLY A 70 19.16 -21.76 0.34
N ASP A 71 17.94 -21.59 -0.17
CA ASP A 71 17.71 -21.37 -1.61
C ASP A 71 16.49 -20.47 -1.87
N VAL A 72 16.65 -19.16 -1.62
CA VAL A 72 15.57 -18.16 -1.81
C VAL A 72 15.02 -18.21 -3.22
N GLN A 73 15.90 -18.28 -4.21
CA GLN A 73 15.51 -18.25 -5.61
C GLN A 73 14.61 -19.44 -5.94
N GLN A 74 15.03 -20.66 -5.60
CA GLN A 74 14.23 -21.86 -5.84
C GLN A 74 12.90 -21.82 -5.10
N PHE A 75 12.86 -21.32 -3.85
CA PHE A 75 11.60 -21.22 -3.12
C PHE A 75 10.64 -20.21 -3.75
N VAL A 76 11.11 -19.04 -4.17
CA VAL A 76 10.29 -18.04 -4.86
C VAL A 76 9.80 -18.55 -6.22
N GLU A 77 10.67 -19.20 -6.99
CA GLU A 77 10.33 -19.80 -8.28
C GLU A 77 9.24 -20.87 -8.17
N ASN A 78 9.32 -21.72 -7.15
CA ASN A 78 8.37 -22.81 -6.90
C ASN A 78 7.21 -22.42 -5.98
N PHE A 79 7.14 -21.17 -5.52
CA PHE A 79 6.07 -20.73 -4.64
C PHE A 79 4.70 -20.87 -5.35
N PRO A 80 3.71 -21.56 -4.77
CA PRO A 80 2.39 -21.70 -5.37
C PRO A 80 1.67 -20.35 -5.47
N SER A 81 1.10 -20.05 -6.64
CA SER A 81 0.37 -18.79 -6.84
C SER A 81 -0.90 -18.74 -6.00
N GLY A 82 -1.17 -17.59 -5.38
CA GLY A 82 -2.33 -17.34 -4.52
C GLY A 82 -2.15 -17.77 -3.06
N GLU A 83 -1.07 -18.48 -2.72
CA GLU A 83 -0.76 -18.84 -1.34
C GLU A 83 -0.14 -17.64 -0.58
N GLY A 84 -0.23 -17.69 0.75
CA GLY A 84 0.29 -16.65 1.64
C GLY A 84 1.30 -17.17 2.66
N ILE A 85 1.51 -16.38 3.73
CA ILE A 85 2.48 -16.72 4.79
C ILE A 85 2.16 -18.03 5.52
N GLU A 86 0.88 -18.39 5.64
CA GLU A 86 0.45 -19.61 6.32
C GLU A 86 0.98 -20.87 5.63
N TRP A 87 1.04 -20.88 4.29
CA TRP A 87 1.66 -21.96 3.54
C TRP A 87 3.15 -22.09 3.85
N VAL A 88 3.85 -20.96 3.95
CA VAL A 88 5.28 -20.92 4.26
C VAL A 88 5.54 -21.44 5.67
N ARG A 89 4.78 -20.96 6.65
CA ARG A 89 4.87 -21.41 8.05
C ARG A 89 4.60 -22.91 8.17
N ALA A 90 3.59 -23.43 7.48
CA ALA A 90 3.30 -24.86 7.45
C ALA A 90 4.44 -25.67 6.82
N LYS A 91 5.07 -25.16 5.75
CA LYS A 91 6.19 -25.82 5.06
C LYS A 91 7.45 -25.94 5.91
N PHE A 92 7.81 -24.87 6.64
CA PHE A 92 9.04 -24.85 7.43
C PHE A 92 8.84 -25.22 8.90
N GLY A 93 7.60 -25.31 9.38
CA GLY A 93 7.29 -25.56 10.79
C GLY A 93 7.79 -24.46 11.73
N MET A 94 8.01 -23.25 11.21
CA MET A 94 8.56 -22.11 11.93
C MET A 94 7.83 -20.84 11.52
N ALA A 95 7.73 -19.91 12.46
CA ALA A 95 7.25 -18.55 12.24
C ALA A 95 8.20 -17.59 12.95
N ILE A 96 8.37 -16.40 12.38
CA ILE A 96 9.07 -15.32 13.06
C ILE A 96 8.03 -14.47 13.77
N GLU A 97 8.35 -13.99 14.96
CA GLU A 97 7.45 -13.11 15.71
C GLU A 97 7.07 -11.88 14.85
N PRO A 98 5.78 -11.69 14.51
CA PRO A 98 5.38 -10.64 13.56
C PRO A 98 5.78 -9.23 13.99
N ARG A 99 5.71 -8.94 15.30
CA ARG A 99 6.12 -7.66 15.87
C ARG A 99 7.59 -7.36 15.65
N SER A 100 8.44 -8.38 15.69
CA SER A 100 9.87 -8.21 15.45
C SER A 100 10.14 -7.78 14.01
N ILE A 101 9.42 -8.34 13.03
CA ILE A 101 9.53 -7.94 11.62
C ILE A 101 8.95 -6.54 11.41
N GLU A 102 7.76 -6.28 11.91
CA GLU A 102 7.08 -4.99 11.80
C GLU A 102 7.95 -3.85 12.36
N ARG A 103 8.56 -4.06 13.53
CA ARG A 103 9.44 -3.07 14.15
C ARG A 103 10.65 -2.72 13.28
N ILE A 104 11.32 -3.72 12.70
CA ILE A 104 12.48 -3.49 11.82
C ILE A 104 12.04 -2.87 10.49
N PHE A 105 10.93 -3.34 9.92
CA PHE A 105 10.38 -2.76 8.69
C PHE A 105 10.04 -1.29 8.87
N ASN A 106 9.28 -0.95 9.92
CA ASN A 106 8.90 0.43 10.21
C ASN A 106 10.12 1.29 10.57
N THR A 107 11.16 0.71 11.18
CA THR A 107 12.44 1.40 11.38
C THR A 107 13.04 1.85 10.04
N PHE A 108 13.08 0.99 9.02
CA PHE A 108 13.60 1.38 7.70
C PHE A 108 12.63 2.30 6.94
N TYR A 109 11.33 1.98 6.97
CA TYR A 109 10.33 2.69 6.18
C TYR A 109 10.07 4.11 6.70
N LEU A 110 9.72 4.24 7.99
CA LEU A 110 9.37 5.52 8.62
C LEU A 110 10.60 6.26 9.17
N GLY A 111 11.67 5.53 9.52
CA GLY A 111 12.91 6.12 10.03
C GLY A 111 12.68 6.88 11.33
N GLU A 112 13.08 8.15 11.34
CA GLU A 112 13.01 9.04 12.48
C GLU A 112 11.59 9.27 13.02
N TYR A 113 10.56 9.02 12.21
CA TYR A 113 9.15 9.17 12.61
C TYR A 113 8.60 7.97 13.37
N TYR A 114 9.33 6.85 13.41
CA TYR A 114 8.92 5.69 14.18
C TYR A 114 9.51 5.73 15.60
N GLU A 115 8.64 5.89 16.59
CA GLU A 115 9.05 6.02 18.00
C GLU A 115 9.69 4.73 18.54
N ASP A 116 9.19 3.56 18.14
CA ASP A 116 9.72 2.25 18.54
C ASP A 116 10.84 1.74 17.61
N ARG A 117 11.53 2.64 16.91
CA ARG A 117 12.60 2.24 15.99
C ARG A 117 13.71 1.49 16.71
N ALA A 118 14.26 0.47 16.05
CA ALA A 118 15.34 -0.34 16.58
C ALA A 118 16.71 0.35 16.50
N PHE A 119 16.86 1.32 15.59
CA PHE A 119 18.06 2.12 15.37
C PHE A 119 17.68 3.39 14.61
N ASP A 120 18.55 4.40 14.63
CA ASP A 120 18.34 5.61 13.84
C ASP A 120 18.54 5.31 12.35
N PHE A 121 17.59 5.77 11.53
CA PHE A 121 17.60 5.57 10.10
C PHE A 121 16.85 6.72 9.40
N ASP A 122 17.31 7.09 8.21
CA ASP A 122 16.66 8.09 7.36
C ASP A 122 15.54 7.44 6.55
N GLY A 123 14.28 7.70 6.92
CA GLY A 123 13.13 6.91 6.46
C GLY A 123 12.98 6.79 4.94
N LEU A 124 12.80 5.56 4.45
CA LEU A 124 12.64 5.27 3.01
C LEU A 124 11.36 5.87 2.39
N TRP A 125 10.37 6.26 3.20
CA TRP A 125 9.18 7.00 2.72
C TRP A 125 9.57 8.24 1.89
N LYS A 126 10.74 8.84 2.14
CA LYS A 126 11.28 9.98 1.38
C LYS A 126 11.60 9.67 -0.08
N LYS A 127 11.67 8.39 -0.46
CA LYS A 127 11.92 7.94 -1.85
C LYS A 127 10.64 7.83 -2.68
N GLU A 128 9.48 7.97 -2.05
CA GLU A 128 8.20 7.96 -2.73
C GLU A 128 8.06 9.16 -3.67
N LYS A 129 7.36 8.96 -4.79
CA LYS A 129 7.25 9.96 -5.85
C LYS A 129 5.78 10.28 -6.14
N PRO A 130 5.38 11.55 -6.22
CA PRO A 130 4.02 11.89 -6.61
C PRO A 130 3.75 11.43 -8.06
N ILE A 131 2.64 10.73 -8.26
CA ILE A 131 2.07 10.42 -9.58
C ILE A 131 1.15 11.56 -10.00
N VAL A 132 0.35 12.06 -9.06
CA VAL A 132 -0.59 13.16 -9.28
C VAL A 132 0.13 14.51 -9.35
N ARG A 133 -0.30 15.37 -10.27
CA ARG A 133 0.10 16.78 -10.32
C ARG A 133 -0.66 17.57 -9.27
N ARG A 134 0.07 18.26 -8.39
CA ARG A 134 -0.52 19.09 -7.33
C ARG A 134 -1.49 20.12 -7.90
N GLU A 135 -1.14 20.76 -9.02
CA GLU A 135 -1.97 21.80 -9.65
C GLU A 135 -3.34 21.27 -10.09
N LEU A 136 -3.44 19.98 -10.42
CA LEU A 136 -4.73 19.36 -10.70
C LEU A 136 -5.55 19.22 -9.43
N LEU A 137 -4.98 18.71 -8.34
CA LEU A 137 -5.70 18.59 -7.06
C LEU A 137 -6.27 19.94 -6.58
N GLU A 138 -5.49 21.01 -6.69
CA GLU A 138 -5.94 22.36 -6.33
C GLU A 138 -7.12 22.81 -7.19
N LYS A 139 -7.05 22.63 -8.52
CA LYS A 139 -8.17 22.95 -9.43
C LYS A 139 -9.41 22.10 -9.17
N THR A 140 -9.23 20.82 -8.82
CA THR A 140 -10.35 19.91 -8.59
C THR A 140 -11.10 20.22 -7.30
N LYS A 141 -10.42 20.80 -6.29
CA LYS A 141 -11.04 21.23 -5.02
C LYS A 141 -12.17 22.24 -5.21
N ASP A 142 -12.12 23.05 -6.27
CA ASP A 142 -13.15 24.05 -6.57
C ASP A 142 -14.46 23.45 -7.09
N ARG A 143 -14.44 22.20 -7.60
CA ARG A 143 -15.60 21.52 -8.20
C ARG A 143 -16.05 20.28 -7.43
N PHE A 144 -15.16 19.65 -6.67
CA PHE A 144 -15.39 18.37 -6.00
C PHE A 144 -15.02 18.42 -4.52
N LYS A 145 -15.77 17.67 -3.70
CA LYS A 145 -15.31 17.31 -2.36
C LYS A 145 -14.23 16.24 -2.51
N LEU A 146 -12.99 16.57 -2.16
CA LEU A 146 -11.88 15.62 -2.26
C LEU A 146 -11.74 14.82 -0.97
N GLY A 147 -11.46 13.53 -1.10
CA GLY A 147 -11.07 12.70 0.04
C GLY A 147 -10.19 11.52 -0.35
N VAL A 148 -9.63 10.85 0.64
CA VAL A 148 -8.81 9.65 0.45
C VAL A 148 -9.31 8.50 1.32
N ILE A 149 -9.20 7.28 0.81
CA ILE A 149 -9.35 6.04 1.59
C ILE A 149 -8.12 5.20 1.34
N THR A 150 -7.34 4.96 2.39
CA THR A 150 -6.00 4.38 2.25
C THR A 150 -5.70 3.37 3.35
N GLY A 151 -4.83 2.40 3.03
CA GLY A 151 -4.25 1.48 4.02
C GLY A 151 -3.20 2.16 4.92
N ARG A 152 -2.76 3.37 4.58
CA ARG A 152 -1.88 4.18 5.42
C ARG A 152 -2.52 4.48 6.77
N SER A 153 -1.68 4.52 7.79
CA SER A 153 -1.96 5.12 9.10
C SER A 153 -2.08 6.64 8.99
N ALA A 154 -2.56 7.28 10.05
CA ALA A 154 -2.62 8.74 10.13
C ALA A 154 -1.24 9.40 9.92
N LEU A 155 -0.18 8.81 10.49
CA LEU A 155 1.20 9.27 10.32
C LEU A 155 1.66 9.12 8.87
N GLU A 156 1.48 7.95 8.27
CA GLU A 156 1.88 7.69 6.88
C GLU A 156 1.15 8.59 5.89
N LEU A 157 -0.12 8.95 6.18
CA LEU A 157 -0.88 9.91 5.38
C LEU A 157 -0.36 11.35 5.55
N GLU A 158 0.09 11.73 6.75
CA GLU A 158 0.76 13.03 6.95
C GLU A 158 2.04 13.13 6.11
N LEU A 159 2.85 12.06 6.11
CA LEU A 159 4.06 11.96 5.29
C LEU A 159 3.74 11.98 3.79
N ALA A 160 2.67 11.30 3.36
CA ALA A 160 2.13 11.39 2.00
C ALA A 160 1.81 12.84 1.62
N GLY A 161 1.18 13.59 2.53
CA GLY A 161 0.88 15.00 2.33
C GLY A 161 2.12 15.88 2.13
N LYS A 162 3.24 15.55 2.80
CA LYS A 162 4.54 16.22 2.60
C LYS A 162 5.11 15.93 1.21
N ILE A 163 5.02 14.68 0.74
CA ILE A 163 5.47 14.27 -0.61
C ILE A 163 4.64 14.97 -1.69
N LEU A 164 3.31 14.98 -1.53
CA LEU A 164 2.38 15.59 -2.49
C LEU A 164 2.42 17.12 -2.48
N GLY A 165 2.87 17.71 -1.37
CA GLY A 165 2.67 19.13 -1.09
C GLY A 165 1.18 19.50 -1.01
N PHE A 166 0.31 18.55 -0.67
CA PHE A 166 -1.14 18.72 -0.64
C PHE A 166 -1.73 17.98 0.55
N HIS A 167 -2.64 18.63 1.29
CA HIS A 167 -3.31 18.05 2.44
C HIS A 167 -4.79 17.76 2.13
N PHE A 168 -5.20 16.52 2.36
CA PHE A 168 -6.59 16.08 2.28
C PHE A 168 -7.26 16.23 3.64
N GLU A 169 -8.27 17.10 3.71
CA GLU A 169 -9.07 17.31 4.94
C GLU A 169 -9.99 16.12 5.24
N ASN A 170 -10.42 15.40 4.20
CA ASN A 170 -11.30 14.25 4.32
C ASN A 170 -10.51 12.97 4.07
N ALA A 171 -10.31 12.15 5.10
CA ALA A 171 -9.54 10.92 4.97
C ALA A 171 -10.12 9.78 5.80
N VAL A 172 -10.00 8.57 5.28
CA VAL A 172 -10.15 7.32 6.03
C VAL A 172 -8.82 6.58 5.95
N THR A 173 -8.19 6.46 7.10
CA THR A 173 -6.96 5.69 7.29
C THR A 173 -7.29 4.33 7.91
N ARG A 174 -6.29 3.45 7.96
CA ARG A 174 -6.41 2.08 8.49
C ARG A 174 -6.99 2.01 9.91
N GLU A 175 -6.77 3.02 10.74
CA GLU A 175 -7.30 3.07 12.11
C GLU A 175 -8.83 3.23 12.18
N LEU A 176 -9.44 3.77 11.11
CA LEU A 176 -10.89 3.96 11.03
C LEU A 176 -11.56 2.77 10.35
N TYR A 177 -11.18 2.47 9.11
CA TYR A 177 -11.71 1.35 8.31
C TYR A 177 -10.65 0.85 7.34
N VAL A 178 -10.76 -0.43 6.96
CA VAL A 178 -9.84 -1.07 6.00
C VAL A 178 -10.63 -1.54 4.78
N LYS A 179 -10.09 -1.30 3.58
CA LYS A 179 -10.66 -1.78 2.32
C LYS A 179 -10.70 -3.33 2.32
N PRO A 180 -11.81 -3.98 1.90
CA PRO A 180 -12.93 -3.43 1.15
C PRO A 180 -14.20 -3.17 1.99
N ASP A 181 -14.08 -2.82 3.29
CA ASP A 181 -15.25 -2.49 4.12
C ASP A 181 -15.96 -1.23 3.59
N PRO A 182 -17.21 -1.34 3.09
CA PRO A 182 -17.92 -0.23 2.47
C PRO A 182 -18.24 0.91 3.44
N LYS A 183 -18.11 0.69 4.76
CA LYS A 183 -18.21 1.76 5.76
C LYS A 183 -17.18 2.86 5.54
N ALA A 184 -16.03 2.55 4.95
CA ALA A 184 -15.02 3.56 4.62
C ALA A 184 -15.59 4.63 3.66
N LEU A 185 -16.26 4.21 2.59
CA LEU A 185 -16.92 5.12 1.64
C LEU A 185 -18.11 5.84 2.28
N TRP A 186 -18.93 5.13 3.06
CA TRP A 186 -20.06 5.74 3.77
C TRP A 186 -19.61 6.80 4.78
N TYR A 187 -18.49 6.56 5.46
CA TYR A 187 -17.95 7.47 6.47
C TYR A 187 -17.70 8.86 5.89
N LEU A 188 -17.07 8.93 4.71
CA LEU A 188 -16.81 10.19 4.01
C LEU A 188 -18.05 10.76 3.34
N THR A 189 -18.74 9.94 2.56
CA THR A 189 -19.70 10.46 1.57
C THR A 189 -21.11 10.61 2.13
N LYS A 190 -21.46 9.90 3.20
CA LYS A 190 -22.82 9.86 3.78
C LYS A 190 -23.93 9.61 2.75
N GLY A 191 -23.65 8.84 1.70
CA GLY A 191 -24.61 8.54 0.64
C GLY A 191 -24.59 9.51 -0.55
N GLU A 192 -23.78 10.58 -0.50
CA GLU A 192 -23.60 11.48 -1.63
C GLU A 192 -22.89 10.80 -2.82
N TYR A 193 -23.24 11.21 -4.03
CA TYR A 193 -22.62 10.70 -5.26
C TYR A 193 -21.16 11.14 -5.41
N GLY A 194 -20.37 10.28 -6.03
CA GLY A 194 -18.97 10.56 -6.36
C GLY A 194 -18.34 9.45 -7.19
N VAL A 195 -17.04 9.60 -7.42
CA VAL A 195 -16.20 8.63 -8.12
C VAL A 195 -15.02 8.26 -7.21
N TYR A 196 -14.71 6.97 -7.13
CA TYR A 196 -13.50 6.46 -6.48
C TYR A 196 -12.45 6.12 -7.54
N ILE A 197 -11.21 6.57 -7.33
CA ILE A 197 -10.07 6.23 -8.19
C ILE A 197 -9.13 5.33 -7.40
N GLY A 198 -8.97 4.08 -7.86
CA GLY A 198 -8.12 3.06 -7.26
C GLY A 198 -7.17 2.41 -8.27
N ASP A 199 -6.26 1.55 -7.82
CA ASP A 199 -5.38 0.76 -8.69
C ASP A 199 -5.55 -0.75 -8.48
N THR A 200 -6.22 -1.19 -7.41
CA THR A 200 -6.37 -2.60 -7.08
C THR A 200 -7.80 -3.12 -7.21
N VAL A 201 -7.94 -4.44 -7.31
CA VAL A 201 -9.25 -5.13 -7.20
C VAL A 201 -9.89 -4.89 -5.83
N ASN A 202 -9.10 -4.66 -4.77
CA ASN A 202 -9.64 -4.37 -3.44
C ASN A 202 -10.38 -3.02 -3.39
N ASP A 203 -9.95 -2.04 -4.20
CA ASP A 203 -10.64 -0.78 -4.38
C ASP A 203 -11.96 -0.94 -5.15
N GLU A 204 -11.97 -1.79 -6.18
CA GLU A 204 -13.18 -2.10 -6.93
C GLU A 204 -14.21 -2.78 -6.02
N LEU A 205 -13.78 -3.79 -5.26
CA LEU A 205 -14.61 -4.48 -4.27
C LEU A 205 -15.16 -3.54 -3.20
N LEU A 206 -14.38 -2.55 -2.74
CA LEU A 206 -14.86 -1.52 -1.82
C LEU A 206 -16.10 -0.80 -2.39
N VAL A 207 -16.03 -0.38 -3.66
CA VAL A 207 -17.13 0.34 -4.32
C VAL A 207 -18.32 -0.59 -4.61
N GLU A 208 -18.07 -1.83 -5.02
CA GLU A 208 -19.12 -2.83 -5.24
C GLU A 208 -19.88 -3.17 -3.95
N ASN A 209 -19.15 -3.40 -2.85
CA ASN A 209 -19.74 -3.62 -1.53
C ASN A 209 -20.57 -2.40 -1.10
N TYR A 210 -20.08 -1.18 -1.36
CA TYR A 210 -20.82 0.04 -1.02
C TYR A 210 -22.15 0.14 -1.77
N LYS A 211 -22.15 -0.17 -3.07
CA LYS A 211 -23.37 -0.22 -3.88
C LYS A 211 -24.36 -1.24 -3.36
N LYS A 212 -23.88 -2.44 -3.05
CA LYS A 212 -24.68 -3.55 -2.56
C LYS A 212 -25.29 -3.26 -1.20
N ASP A 213 -24.50 -2.78 -0.24
CA ASP A 213 -24.90 -2.67 1.16
C ASP A 213 -25.77 -1.43 1.43
N TYR A 214 -25.52 -0.34 0.70
CA TYR A 214 -26.25 0.92 0.91
C TYR A 214 -27.27 1.26 -0.19
N GLY A 215 -27.33 0.49 -1.29
CA GLY A 215 -28.23 0.76 -2.41
C GLY A 215 -27.96 2.11 -3.09
N ARG A 216 -26.73 2.62 -2.99
CA ARG A 216 -26.30 3.91 -3.56
C ARG A 216 -25.31 3.68 -4.68
N ASN A 217 -25.43 4.42 -5.77
CA ASN A 217 -24.46 4.33 -6.85
C ASN A 217 -23.21 5.18 -6.54
N PHE A 218 -22.04 4.67 -6.89
CA PHE A 218 -20.76 5.37 -6.80
C PHE A 218 -19.88 4.96 -7.99
N GLY A 219 -19.26 5.92 -8.67
CA GLY A 219 -18.38 5.64 -9.80
C GLY A 219 -17.10 4.97 -9.32
N PHE A 220 -16.48 4.16 -10.18
CA PHE A 220 -15.16 3.60 -9.96
C PHE A 220 -14.33 3.75 -11.24
N LEU A 221 -13.07 4.15 -11.11
CA LEU A 221 -12.08 4.18 -12.18
C LEU A 221 -10.80 3.52 -11.67
N MET A 222 -10.34 2.50 -12.40
CA MET A 222 -9.08 1.82 -12.11
C MET A 222 -7.94 2.38 -12.97
N VAL A 223 -6.89 2.87 -12.34
CA VAL A 223 -5.67 3.30 -13.06
C VAL A 223 -4.99 2.10 -13.72
N GLY A 224 -4.42 2.29 -14.91
CA GLY A 224 -3.84 1.22 -15.72
C GLY A 224 -4.85 0.33 -16.46
N ARG A 225 -6.15 0.38 -16.11
CA ARG A 225 -7.23 -0.36 -16.79
C ARG A 225 -8.20 0.56 -17.54
N ASP A 226 -8.78 1.52 -16.82
CA ASP A 226 -9.83 2.40 -17.33
C ASP A 226 -9.26 3.76 -17.78
N VAL A 227 -8.16 4.19 -17.14
CA VAL A 227 -7.36 5.38 -17.47
C VAL A 227 -5.89 5.05 -17.34
N LYS A 228 -5.00 5.81 -17.99
CA LYS A 228 -3.55 5.60 -17.85
C LYS A 228 -3.05 5.88 -16.43
N ASP A 229 -3.45 7.02 -15.87
CA ASP A 229 -3.05 7.46 -14.54
C ASP A 229 -4.11 8.40 -13.93
N VAL A 230 -3.92 8.77 -12.66
CA VAL A 230 -4.86 9.63 -11.93
C VAL A 230 -5.02 11.02 -12.55
N ASN A 231 -4.01 11.55 -13.25
CA ASN A 231 -4.09 12.87 -13.87
C ASN A 231 -5.07 12.85 -15.03
N GLU A 232 -5.00 11.82 -15.87
CA GLU A 232 -5.95 11.62 -16.97
C GLU A 232 -7.39 11.44 -16.43
N ALA A 233 -7.57 10.70 -15.35
CA ALA A 233 -8.88 10.58 -14.71
C ALA A 233 -9.42 11.92 -14.22
N ILE A 234 -8.60 12.72 -13.52
CA ILE A 234 -9.00 14.04 -13.04
C ILE A 234 -9.39 14.95 -14.21
N GLU A 235 -8.58 15.00 -15.27
CA GLU A 235 -8.85 15.84 -16.45
C GLU A 235 -10.16 15.44 -17.14
N LYS A 236 -10.37 14.13 -17.39
CA LYS A 236 -11.63 13.63 -17.94
C LYS A 236 -12.85 14.01 -17.10
N LEU A 237 -12.74 13.96 -15.77
CA LEU A 237 -13.83 14.31 -14.87
C LEU A 237 -14.09 15.82 -14.85
N LEU A 238 -13.04 16.65 -14.91
CA LEU A 238 -13.18 18.11 -14.98
C LEU A 238 -13.80 18.60 -16.29
N ASP A 239 -13.58 17.88 -17.40
CA ASP A 239 -14.19 18.18 -18.69
C ASP A 239 -15.65 17.74 -18.78
N THR A 240 -16.02 16.72 -18.00
CA THR A 240 -17.38 16.15 -18.00
C THR A 240 -18.34 16.92 -17.09
N PHE A 241 -17.84 17.50 -15.99
CA PHE A 241 -18.64 18.12 -14.92
C PHE A 241 -18.20 19.56 -14.61
#